data_AF-A0A2L2Z2V1-F1
#
_entry.id   AF-A0A2L2Z2V1-F1
#
_cell.length_a   1.000
_cell.length_b   1.000
_cell.length_c   1.000
_cell.angle_alpha   90.00
_cell.angle_beta   90.00
_cell.angle_gamma   90.00
#
_symmetry.space_group_name_H-M   'P 1'
#
loop_
_entity.id
_entity.type
_entity.pdbx_description
1 polymer ?
#
loop_
_entity_poly.entity_id
_entity_poly.type
_entity_poly.pdbx_seq_one_letter_code
_entity_poly.pdbx_strand_id
1 'polypeptide(L)'
;HICKKRFLPSDIRVRDHQHFGVGVIRGWACQSCNLNYRTRYFIPVVIHNCKNYDAHLILKSIPKDSASVINIIPVNMEKFTMFSLDSLKFMNSF
;
A
#
# COMPACT_ATOMS: atom_id res chain seq x y z
N HIS A 1 -6.34 2.84 -22.89
CA HIS A 1 -4.94 3.23 -22.61
C HIS A 1 -4.17 2.17 -21.84
N ILE A 2 -4.68 1.60 -20.72
CA ILE A 2 -3.96 0.62 -19.88
C ILE A 2 -3.44 -0.60 -20.66
N CYS A 3 -4.30 -1.35 -21.35
CA CYS A 3 -3.90 -2.55 -22.11
C CYS A 3 -3.36 -2.25 -23.52
N LYS A 4 -3.36 -0.98 -23.94
CA LYS A 4 -2.98 -0.51 -25.28
C LYS A 4 -3.69 -1.18 -26.47
N LYS A 5 -4.78 -1.92 -26.23
CA LYS A 5 -5.62 -2.54 -27.28
C LYS A 5 -6.74 -1.58 -27.71
N ARG A 6 -7.25 -1.79 -28.93
CA ARG A 6 -8.50 -1.15 -29.39
C ARG A 6 -9.67 -1.70 -28.61
N PHE A 7 -10.68 -0.87 -28.38
CA PHE A 7 -11.93 -1.30 -27.76
C PHE A 7 -12.73 -2.15 -28.74
N LEU A 8 -13.25 -3.27 -28.26
CA LEU A 8 -14.27 -4.06 -28.96
C LEU A 8 -15.67 -3.48 -28.66
N PRO A 9 -16.67 -3.75 -29.52
CA PRO A 9 -18.04 -3.28 -29.29
C PRO A 9 -18.65 -3.77 -27.97
N SER A 10 -18.21 -4.94 -27.50
CA SER A 10 -18.64 -5.55 -26.23
C SER A 10 -17.89 -5.02 -25.00
N ASP A 11 -16.87 -4.18 -25.16
CA ASP A 11 -16.07 -3.71 -24.05
C ASP A 11 -16.77 -2.60 -23.26
N ILE A 12 -16.82 -2.76 -21.94
CA ILE A 12 -17.23 -1.68 -21.03
C ILE A 12 -16.08 -0.70 -20.84
N ARG A 13 -16.30 0.53 -21.29
CA ARG A 13 -15.34 1.64 -21.22
C ARG A 13 -15.52 2.41 -19.91
N VAL A 14 -14.43 2.57 -19.16
CA VAL A 14 -14.39 3.34 -17.91
C VAL A 14 -13.32 4.43 -17.97
N ARG A 15 -13.48 5.46 -17.14
CA ARG A 15 -12.54 6.58 -17.04
C ARG A 15 -11.54 6.29 -15.91
N ASP A 16 -10.28 6.00 -16.27
CA ASP A 16 -9.21 5.86 -15.27
C ASP A 16 -8.72 7.23 -14.83
N HIS A 17 -8.30 7.31 -13.57
CA HIS A 17 -7.75 8.51 -12.99
C HIS A 17 -6.66 8.18 -11.98
N GLN A 18 -5.81 9.16 -11.71
CA GLN A 18 -4.76 9.03 -10.72
C GLN A 18 -5.33 9.18 -9.31
N HIS A 19 -5.13 8.16 -8.48
CA HIS A 19 -5.54 8.19 -7.07
C HIS A 19 -4.56 8.93 -6.14
N PHE A 20 -3.49 9.51 -6.68
CA PHE A 20 -2.48 10.26 -5.93
C PHE A 20 -2.55 11.76 -6.28
N GLY A 21 -2.70 12.62 -5.29
CA GLY A 21 -2.79 14.07 -5.50
C GLY A 21 -4.10 14.49 -6.18
N VAL A 22 -4.01 15.33 -7.22
CA VAL A 22 -5.13 16.10 -7.79
C VAL A 22 -6.12 15.27 -8.65
N GLY A 23 -6.10 13.93 -8.58
CA GLY A 23 -7.17 13.13 -9.20
C GLY A 23 -7.18 13.12 -10.74
N VAL A 24 -6.05 13.40 -11.39
CA VAL A 24 -6.00 13.69 -12.84
C VAL A 24 -6.48 12.50 -13.67
N ILE A 25 -7.34 12.75 -14.66
CA ILE A 25 -7.80 11.74 -15.60
C ILE A 25 -6.64 11.26 -16.48
N ARG A 26 -6.40 9.95 -16.50
CA ARG A 26 -5.34 9.32 -17.32
C ARG A 26 -5.84 8.90 -18.70
N GLY A 27 -7.13 8.57 -18.80
CA GLY A 27 -7.81 8.29 -20.07
C GLY A 27 -8.80 7.13 -19.99
N TRP A 28 -9.29 6.69 -21.15
CA TRP A 28 -10.26 5.60 -21.26
C TRP A 28 -9.62 4.22 -21.13
N ALA A 29 -10.15 3.37 -20.27
CA ALA A 29 -9.70 2.00 -20.04
C ALA A 29 -10.86 0.99 -20.20
N CYS A 30 -10.53 -0.28 -20.46
CA CYS A 30 -11.48 -1.37 -20.29
C CYS A 30 -11.74 -1.56 -18.79
N GLN A 31 -12.97 -1.85 -18.39
CA GLN A 31 -13.33 -2.04 -16.98
C GLN A 31 -12.44 -3.08 -16.29
N SER A 32 -12.22 -4.23 -16.93
CA SER A 32 -11.38 -5.32 -16.41
C SER A 32 -9.93 -4.86 -16.19
N CYS A 33 -9.36 -4.15 -17.16
CA CYS A 33 -8.01 -3.60 -17.04
C CYS A 33 -7.92 -2.56 -15.92
N ASN A 34 -8.93 -1.68 -15.80
CA ASN A 34 -8.98 -0.65 -14.77
C ASN A 34 -9.03 -1.24 -13.36
N LEU A 35 -9.88 -2.26 -13.14
CA LEU A 35 -10.01 -2.96 -11.85
C LEU A 35 -8.73 -3.66 -11.41
N ASN A 36 -7.97 -4.18 -12.38
CA ASN A 36 -6.70 -4.87 -12.13
C ASN A 36 -5.51 -3.92 -12.05
N TYR A 37 -5.64 -2.69 -12.55
CA TYR A 37 -4.60 -1.66 -12.49
C TYR A 37 -4.58 -1.00 -11.10
N ARG A 38 -4.24 -1.80 -10.08
CA ARG A 38 -4.14 -1.36 -8.70
C ARG A 38 -2.77 -0.79 -8.42
N THR A 39 -2.72 0.47 -8.01
CA THR A 39 -1.51 1.03 -7.41
C THR A 39 -1.46 0.57 -5.95
N ARG A 40 -0.34 -0.02 -5.50
CA ARG A 40 -0.14 -0.32 -4.08
C ARG A 40 0.18 0.99 -3.36
N TYR A 41 -0.63 1.33 -2.36
CA TYR A 41 -0.51 2.58 -1.59
C TYR A 41 0.57 2.55 -0.51
N PHE A 42 1.29 1.44 -0.38
CA PHE A 42 2.31 1.27 0.64
C PHE A 42 3.50 0.47 0.11
N ILE A 43 4.67 0.76 0.65
CA ILE A 43 5.91 0.03 0.42
C ILE A 43 6.02 -1.05 1.50
N PRO A 44 5.94 -2.34 1.15
CA PRO A 44 6.12 -3.41 2.12
C PRO A 44 7.60 -3.50 2.54
N VAL A 45 7.85 -3.46 3.84
CA VAL A 45 9.16 -3.74 4.45
C VAL A 45 9.02 -5.05 5.20
N VAL A 46 9.70 -6.09 4.71
CA VAL A 46 9.65 -7.43 5.31
C VAL A 46 10.86 -7.59 6.22
N ILE A 47 10.61 -7.85 7.51
CA ILE A 47 11.65 -8.06 8.50
C ILE A 47 11.48 -9.49 9.04
N HIS A 48 12.54 -10.28 8.94
CA HIS A 48 12.57 -11.64 9.47
C HIS A 48 12.40 -11.62 10.98
N ASN A 49 11.37 -12.32 11.47
CA ASN A 49 11.08 -12.46 12.89
C ASN A 49 10.86 -11.14 13.67
N CYS A 50 10.46 -10.08 12.95
CA CYS A 50 10.15 -8.76 13.48
C CYS A 50 9.27 -8.80 14.74
N LYS A 51 8.26 -9.68 14.74
CA LYS A 51 7.29 -9.79 15.85
C LYS A 51 7.92 -10.24 17.15
N ASN A 52 8.95 -11.10 17.11
CA ASN A 52 9.51 -11.73 18.31
C ASN A 52 10.78 -11.05 18.82
N TYR A 53 11.49 -10.28 17.98
CA TYR A 53 12.77 -9.67 18.36
C TYR A 53 12.73 -8.14 18.26
N ASP A 54 12.45 -7.59 17.09
CA ASP A 54 12.86 -6.21 16.81
C ASP A 54 11.74 -5.16 16.90
N ALA A 55 10.46 -5.54 16.76
CA ALA A 55 9.39 -4.56 16.51
C ALA A 55 9.22 -3.51 17.63
N HIS A 56 9.21 -3.92 18.91
CA HIS A 56 9.05 -3.00 20.03
C HIS A 56 10.29 -2.11 20.26
N LEU A 57 11.48 -2.62 19.96
CA LEU A 57 12.73 -1.85 20.01
C LEU A 57 12.77 -0.81 18.90
N ILE A 58 12.39 -1.18 17.68
CA ILE A 58 12.30 -0.28 16.52
C ILE A 58 11.29 0.85 16.82
N LEU A 59 10.07 0.51 17.25
CA LEU A 59 9.05 1.53 17.56
C LEU A 59 9.47 2.47 18.68
N LYS A 60 10.24 1.98 19.67
CA LYS A 60 10.75 2.81 20.77
C LYS A 60 11.90 3.73 20.34
N SER A 61 12.70 3.32 19.36
CA SER A 61 13.85 4.10 18.87
C SER A 61 13.49 5.09 17.77
N ILE A 62 12.29 4.97 17.19
CA ILE A 62 11.81 5.88 16.16
C ILE A 62 11.56 7.29 16.74
N PRO A 63 12.14 8.35 16.15
CA PRO A 63 11.85 9.72 16.53
C PRO A 63 10.36 10.06 16.32
N LYS A 64 9.78 10.87 17.20
CA LYS A 64 8.35 11.24 17.12
C LYS A 64 7.96 11.90 15.79
N ASP A 65 8.91 12.59 15.16
CA ASP A 65 8.69 13.36 13.93
C ASP A 65 9.01 12.56 12.66
N SER A 66 9.31 11.26 12.77
CA SER A 66 9.71 10.43 11.63
C SER A 66 8.55 10.04 10.71
N ALA A 67 7.31 10.15 11.20
CA ALA A 67 6.12 9.76 10.47
C ALA A 67 4.95 10.64 10.88
N SER A 68 4.11 11.00 9.90
CA SER A 68 2.89 11.77 10.17
C SER A 68 1.78 10.88 10.74
N VAL A 69 1.73 9.62 10.29
CA VAL A 69 0.73 8.64 10.68
C VAL A 69 1.42 7.33 11.08
N ILE A 70 1.14 6.86 12.30
CA ILE A 70 1.62 5.59 12.82
C ILE A 70 0.41 4.69 13.11
N ASN A 71 0.37 3.51 12.48
CA ASN A 71 -0.64 2.48 12.80
C ASN A 71 0.05 1.20 13.25
N ILE A 72 -0.52 0.52 14.24
CA ILE A 72 0.05 -0.70 14.82
C ILE A 72 -1.06 -1.73 14.98
N ILE A 73 -0.78 -2.99 14.62
CA ILE A 73 -1.63 -4.15 14.95
C ILE A 73 -0.91 -4.96 16.03
N PRO A 74 -1.22 -4.70 17.32
CA PRO A 74 -0.60 -5.41 18.43
C PRO A 74 -1.19 -6.79 18.66
N VAL A 75 -0.35 -7.69 19.17
CA VAL A 75 -0.76 -8.96 19.80
C VAL A 75 -0.69 -8.81 21.31
N ASN A 76 0.39 -8.21 21.81
CA ASN A 76 0.56 -7.79 23.19
C ASN A 76 1.46 -6.54 23.22
N MET A 77 1.91 -6.12 24.41
CA MET A 77 2.74 -4.91 24.57
C MET A 77 4.15 -5.00 23.94
N GLU A 78 4.63 -6.21 23.65
CA GLU A 78 5.98 -6.46 23.13
C GLU A 78 5.99 -6.99 21.69
N LYS A 79 4.86 -7.59 21.26
CA LYS A 79 4.73 -8.30 19.99
C LYS A 79 3.69 -7.62 19.11
N PHE A 80 4.15 -7.15 17.95
CA PHE A 80 3.32 -6.53 16.92
C PHE A 80 3.32 -7.40 15.67
N THR A 81 2.14 -7.68 15.10
CA THR A 81 2.04 -8.47 13.86
C THR A 81 2.40 -7.61 12.64
N MET A 82 2.07 -6.32 12.71
CA MET A 82 2.33 -5.33 11.67
C MET A 82 2.35 -3.93 12.28
N PHE A 83 3.19 -3.06 11.74
CA PHE A 83 3.10 -1.62 12.00
C PHE A 83 3.36 -0.85 10.70
N SER A 84 2.86 0.37 10.61
CA SER A 84 3.07 1.25 9.45
C SER A 84 3.51 2.64 9.89
N LEU A 85 4.44 3.21 9.13
CA LEU A 85 4.90 4.59 9.22
C LEU A 85 4.59 5.25 7.89
N ASP A 86 3.57 6.09 7.85
CA ASP A 86 3.03 6.67 6.62
C ASP A 86 2.76 5.60 5.55
N SER A 87 3.49 5.64 4.44
CA SER A 87 3.40 4.66 3.35
C SER A 87 4.24 3.40 3.56
N LEU A 88 5.09 3.34 4.58
CA LEU A 88 5.89 2.14 4.88
C LEU A 88 5.06 1.16 5.70
N LYS A 89 4.97 -0.09 5.27
CA LYS A 89 4.25 -1.15 5.98
C LYS A 89 5.20 -2.28 6.36
N PHE A 90 5.52 -2.35 7.64
CA PHE A 90 6.44 -3.32 8.21
C PHE A 90 5.70 -4.61 8.55
N MET A 91 6.10 -5.71 7.91
CA MET A 91 5.46 -7.01 8.04
C MET A 91 6.47 -8.05 8.50
N ASN A 92 6.03 -8.91 9.40
CA ASN A 92 6.81 -10.04 9.86
C ASN A 92 6.82 -11.16 8.81
N SER A 93 7.99 -11.69 8.48
CA SER A 93 8.15 -13.01 7.85
C SER A 93 8.49 -14.07 8.91
N PHE A 94 8.04 -15.30 8.66
CA PHE A 94 8.43 -16.51 9.40
C PHE A 94 9.73 -17.08 8.86
#